data_AF-A0A9P0CEF9-F1
#
_entry.id   AF-A0A9P0CEF9-F1
#
_cell.length_a   1.000
_cell.length_b   1.000
_cell.length_c   1.000
_cell.angle_alpha   90.00
_cell.angle_beta   90.00
_cell.angle_gamma   90.00
#
_symmetry.space_group_name_H-M   'P 1'
#
loop_
_entity.id
_entity.type
_entity.pdbx_description
1 polymer ?
#
loop_
_entity_poly.entity_id
_entity_poly.type
_entity_poly.pdbx_seq_one_letter_code
_entity_poly.pdbx_strand_id
1 'polypeptide(L)'
;MADAFKNVDIVVIPAGVPRKPGMTRDDLFNTNASIVASIVKAVGENSPKAFIAIISNPVNSTVPIAAEVLKKLGVYDPKRLFGVTTLDIVRANTFIAEAKGLDPATTHVPVIGGHSGVTIIPVISQAKPSVSFPQPELDKLTVRIQEAGTEVVKAKAGAGSATLSMAYAGAKFTFSLAKALHGESNVQEISYIESDVVPGVKYFSSPIILGKNGVEKNLGLGTLSDFEKKLLETAIPELQKNIKKGEEFVAKS
;
A
#
# COMPACT_ATOMS: atom_id res chain seq x y z
N MET A 1 -10.76 2.21 -23.63
CA MET A 1 -10.24 1.54 -22.40
C MET A 1 -10.39 0.02 -22.49
N ALA A 2 -11.55 -0.51 -22.88
CA ALA A 2 -11.80 -1.96 -22.96
C ALA A 2 -10.69 -2.76 -23.67
N ASP A 3 -10.23 -2.33 -24.86
CA ASP A 3 -9.19 -3.05 -25.60
C ASP A 3 -7.87 -3.18 -24.86
N ALA A 4 -7.50 -2.19 -24.04
CA ALA A 4 -6.27 -2.22 -23.24
C ALA A 4 -6.36 -3.19 -22.05
N PHE A 5 -7.55 -3.65 -21.69
CA PHE A 5 -7.80 -4.56 -20.56
C PHE A 5 -8.28 -5.94 -20.99
N LYS A 6 -8.18 -6.30 -22.27
CA LYS A 6 -8.49 -7.66 -22.74
C LYS A 6 -7.32 -8.60 -22.43
N ASN A 7 -7.61 -9.72 -21.77
CA ASN A 7 -6.65 -10.79 -21.48
C ASN A 7 -5.39 -10.29 -20.75
N VAL A 8 -5.56 -9.41 -19.76
CA VAL A 8 -4.45 -8.88 -18.96
C VAL A 8 -4.34 -9.65 -17.66
N ASP A 9 -3.14 -10.11 -17.31
CA ASP A 9 -2.90 -10.84 -16.06
C ASP A 9 -2.58 -9.92 -14.88
N ILE A 10 -1.95 -8.77 -15.12
CA ILE A 10 -1.61 -7.77 -14.09
C ILE A 10 -1.95 -6.37 -14.59
N VAL A 11 -2.74 -5.63 -13.81
CA VAL A 11 -3.05 -4.22 -14.05
C VAL A 11 -2.47 -3.39 -12.91
N VAL A 12 -1.53 -2.49 -13.24
CA VAL A 12 -0.94 -1.54 -12.30
C VAL A 12 -1.59 -0.17 -12.52
N ILE A 13 -2.14 0.42 -11.45
CA ILE A 13 -2.91 1.66 -11.52
C ILE A 13 -2.17 2.77 -10.75
N PRO A 14 -1.22 3.49 -11.39
CA PRO A 14 -0.63 4.72 -10.87
C PRO A 14 -1.47 5.96 -11.21
N ALA A 15 -2.56 5.79 -11.96
CA ALA A 15 -3.37 6.88 -12.47
C ALA A 15 -3.95 7.73 -11.33
N GLY A 16 -3.74 9.03 -11.40
CA GLY A 16 -4.23 9.96 -10.41
C GLY A 16 -3.73 11.36 -10.71
N VAL A 17 -4.36 12.35 -10.10
CA VAL A 17 -3.98 13.75 -10.25
C VAL A 17 -3.06 14.11 -9.08
N PRO A 18 -1.90 14.77 -9.31
CA PRO A 18 -1.12 15.34 -8.23
C PRO A 18 -1.88 16.51 -7.60
N ARG A 19 -1.65 16.78 -6.32
CA ARG A 19 -2.26 17.95 -5.66
C ARG A 19 -1.88 19.23 -6.41
N LYS A 20 -2.87 19.99 -6.88
CA LYS A 20 -2.69 21.30 -7.52
C LYS A 20 -2.90 22.43 -6.50
N PRO A 21 -2.30 23.62 -6.69
CA PRO A 21 -2.61 24.80 -5.89
C PRO A 21 -4.13 25.06 -5.85
N GLY A 22 -4.67 25.37 -4.67
CA GLY A 22 -6.11 25.61 -4.47
C GLY A 22 -6.98 24.36 -4.26
N MET A 23 -6.47 23.16 -4.52
CA MET A 23 -7.23 21.91 -4.34
C MET A 23 -7.28 21.48 -2.86
N THR A 24 -8.49 21.22 -2.35
CA THR A 24 -8.66 20.68 -0.99
C THR A 24 -8.25 19.20 -0.94
N ARG A 25 -8.11 18.66 0.28
CA ARG A 25 -7.84 17.21 0.46
C ARG A 25 -9.00 16.36 -0.06
N ASP A 26 -10.23 16.86 0.08
CA ASP A 26 -11.43 16.14 -0.36
C ASP A 26 -11.62 16.20 -1.88
N ASP A 27 -11.29 17.33 -2.53
CA ASP A 27 -11.32 17.43 -4.00
C ASP A 27 -10.35 16.43 -4.64
N LEU A 28 -9.13 16.34 -4.09
CA LEU A 28 -8.12 15.40 -4.54
C LEU A 28 -8.59 13.95 -4.35
N PHE A 29 -9.20 13.65 -3.21
CA PHE A 29 -9.79 12.34 -2.95
C PHE A 29 -10.88 12.01 -3.97
N ASN A 30 -11.88 12.87 -4.16
CA ASN A 30 -13.00 12.62 -5.08
C ASN A 30 -12.55 12.44 -6.53
N THR A 31 -11.55 13.23 -6.95
CA THR A 31 -10.95 13.12 -8.28
C THR A 31 -10.29 11.75 -8.48
N ASN A 32 -9.41 11.35 -7.56
CA ASN A 32 -8.71 10.07 -7.67
C ASN A 32 -9.64 8.88 -7.44
N ALA A 33 -10.65 9.02 -6.57
CA ALA A 33 -11.68 8.01 -6.33
C ALA A 33 -12.46 7.71 -7.62
N SER A 34 -12.87 8.76 -8.36
CA SER A 34 -13.57 8.62 -9.63
C SER A 34 -12.70 7.96 -10.71
N ILE A 35 -11.42 8.35 -10.79
CA ILE A 35 -10.45 7.75 -11.72
C ILE A 35 -10.28 6.25 -11.43
N VAL A 36 -10.02 5.89 -10.17
CA VAL A 36 -9.84 4.50 -9.76
C VAL A 36 -11.10 3.69 -10.01
N ALA A 37 -12.27 4.19 -9.62
CA ALA A 37 -13.54 3.50 -9.83
C ALA A 37 -13.80 3.21 -11.32
N SER A 38 -13.54 4.19 -12.19
CA SER A 38 -13.70 4.04 -13.65
C SER A 38 -12.74 2.99 -14.23
N ILE A 39 -11.46 3.03 -13.86
CA ILE A 39 -10.46 2.08 -14.34
C ILE A 39 -10.77 0.67 -13.82
N VAL A 40 -11.05 0.52 -12.52
CA VAL A 40 -11.34 -0.79 -11.91
C VAL A 40 -12.62 -1.39 -12.47
N LYS A 41 -13.65 -0.58 -12.75
CA LYS A 41 -14.85 -1.06 -13.45
C LYS A 41 -14.51 -1.64 -14.82
N ALA A 42 -13.70 -0.93 -15.60
CA ALA A 42 -13.25 -1.41 -16.91
C ALA A 42 -12.40 -2.69 -16.80
N VAL A 43 -11.54 -2.81 -15.78
CA VAL A 43 -10.78 -4.05 -15.52
C VAL A 43 -11.72 -5.19 -15.16
N GLY A 44 -12.66 -4.99 -14.24
CA GLY A 44 -13.62 -6.02 -13.81
C GLY A 44 -14.50 -6.53 -14.96
N GLU A 45 -14.88 -5.66 -15.90
CA GLU A 45 -15.68 -6.02 -17.07
C GLU A 45 -14.89 -6.78 -18.15
N ASN A 46 -13.55 -6.65 -18.21
CA ASN A 46 -12.75 -7.16 -19.33
C ASN A 46 -11.69 -8.22 -18.92
N SER A 47 -11.15 -8.15 -17.71
CA SER A 47 -10.19 -9.09 -17.12
C SER A 47 -10.44 -9.28 -15.62
N PRO A 48 -11.57 -9.87 -15.21
CA PRO A 48 -11.95 -10.01 -13.79
C PRO A 48 -10.97 -10.87 -12.96
N LYS A 49 -10.11 -11.66 -13.61
CA LYS A 49 -9.09 -12.48 -12.95
C LYS A 49 -7.71 -11.81 -12.88
N ALA A 50 -7.54 -10.61 -13.42
CA ALA A 50 -6.28 -9.88 -13.33
C ALA A 50 -5.90 -9.60 -11.88
N PHE A 51 -4.61 -9.58 -11.59
CA PHE A 51 -4.10 -8.98 -10.36
C PHE A 51 -4.14 -7.45 -10.50
N ILE A 52 -4.80 -6.77 -9.59
CA ILE A 52 -4.99 -5.32 -9.62
C ILE A 52 -4.12 -4.69 -8.54
N ALA A 53 -3.10 -3.94 -8.95
CA ALA A 53 -2.17 -3.24 -8.08
C ALA A 53 -2.46 -1.73 -8.07
N ILE A 54 -3.09 -1.25 -7.00
CA ILE A 54 -3.47 0.15 -6.79
C ILE A 54 -2.29 0.93 -6.19
N ILE A 55 -1.77 1.89 -6.95
CA ILE A 55 -0.79 2.89 -6.49
C ILE A 55 -1.49 4.24 -6.24
N SER A 56 -2.61 4.50 -6.91
CA SER A 56 -3.40 5.73 -6.81
C SER A 56 -3.72 6.12 -5.38
N ASN A 57 -3.28 7.32 -4.99
CA ASN A 57 -3.51 7.84 -3.65
C ASN A 57 -4.92 8.44 -3.47
N PRO A 58 -5.50 8.38 -2.27
CA PRO A 58 -4.96 7.72 -1.06
C PRO A 58 -5.26 6.20 -1.05
N VAL A 59 -4.21 5.36 -0.99
CA VAL A 59 -4.32 3.88 -1.06
C VAL A 59 -5.30 3.31 -0.01
N ASN A 60 -5.28 3.86 1.21
CA ASN A 60 -6.16 3.46 2.31
C ASN A 60 -7.66 3.61 1.99
N SER A 61 -8.03 4.37 0.95
CA SER A 61 -9.42 4.52 0.51
C SER A 61 -9.65 4.03 -0.93
N THR A 62 -8.67 4.15 -1.81
CA THR A 62 -8.80 3.70 -3.22
C THR A 62 -8.84 2.19 -3.36
N VAL A 63 -8.21 1.42 -2.46
CA VAL A 63 -8.37 -0.05 -2.39
C VAL A 63 -9.79 -0.44 -1.98
N PRO A 64 -10.37 0.11 -0.88
CA PRO A 64 -11.79 -0.08 -0.58
C PRO A 64 -12.73 0.30 -1.73
N ILE A 65 -12.47 1.41 -2.44
CA ILE A 65 -13.24 1.81 -3.63
C ILE A 65 -13.16 0.71 -4.71
N ALA A 66 -11.96 0.24 -5.02
CA ALA A 66 -11.76 -0.81 -6.02
C ALA A 66 -12.52 -2.09 -5.64
N ALA A 67 -12.45 -2.51 -4.38
CA ALA A 67 -13.16 -3.67 -3.87
C ALA A 67 -14.68 -3.53 -4.02
N GLU A 68 -15.26 -2.40 -3.59
CA GLU A 68 -16.71 -2.18 -3.67
C GLU A 68 -17.20 -2.07 -5.13
N VAL A 69 -16.40 -1.50 -6.04
CA VAL A 69 -16.70 -1.51 -7.49
C VAL A 69 -16.73 -2.94 -8.03
N LEU A 70 -15.74 -3.77 -7.71
CA LEU A 70 -15.70 -5.17 -8.14
C LEU A 70 -16.84 -6.00 -7.52
N LYS A 71 -17.25 -5.69 -6.28
CA LYS A 71 -18.40 -6.33 -5.62
C LYS A 71 -19.70 -5.99 -6.34
N LYS A 72 -19.92 -4.72 -6.72
CA LYS A 72 -21.08 -4.32 -7.54
C LYS A 72 -21.13 -5.04 -8.89
N LEU A 73 -19.97 -5.38 -9.45
CA LEU A 73 -19.86 -6.17 -10.69
C LEU A 73 -20.01 -7.68 -10.47
N GLY A 74 -20.03 -8.17 -9.23
CA GLY A 74 -20.10 -9.60 -8.92
C GLY A 74 -18.81 -10.39 -9.22
N VAL A 75 -17.67 -9.70 -9.36
CA VAL A 75 -16.39 -10.29 -9.78
C VAL A 75 -15.26 -10.10 -8.77
N TYR A 76 -15.59 -9.67 -7.55
CA TYR A 76 -14.60 -9.43 -6.51
C TYR A 76 -13.93 -10.71 -6.01
N ASP A 77 -12.60 -10.76 -6.10
CA ASP A 77 -11.74 -11.75 -5.45
C ASP A 77 -10.74 -11.01 -4.55
N PRO A 78 -10.86 -11.09 -3.20
CA PRO A 78 -9.97 -10.37 -2.29
C PRO A 78 -8.51 -10.81 -2.40
N LYS A 79 -8.22 -11.99 -2.99
CA LYS A 79 -6.84 -12.46 -3.19
C LYS A 79 -6.12 -11.73 -4.32
N ARG A 80 -6.83 -10.98 -5.16
CA ARG A 80 -6.30 -10.39 -6.41
C ARG A 80 -6.25 -8.87 -6.41
N LEU A 81 -6.65 -8.22 -5.32
CA LEU A 81 -6.63 -6.77 -5.17
C LEU A 81 -5.55 -6.36 -4.16
N PHE A 82 -4.63 -5.51 -4.61
CA PHE A 82 -3.44 -5.14 -3.86
C PHE A 82 -3.29 -3.62 -3.80
N GLY A 83 -3.15 -3.06 -2.60
CA GLY A 83 -2.61 -1.72 -2.40
C GLY A 83 -1.09 -1.78 -2.34
N VAL A 84 -0.42 -1.05 -3.22
CA VAL A 84 1.04 -1.05 -3.31
C VAL A 84 1.62 -0.14 -2.23
N THR A 85 2.08 -0.74 -1.13
CA THR A 85 2.75 -0.05 0.00
C THR A 85 4.27 -0.20 -0.05
N THR A 86 4.81 -0.83 -1.10
CA THR A 86 6.23 -1.17 -1.27
C THR A 86 7.19 0.02 -1.10
N LEU A 87 6.75 1.25 -1.42
CA LEU A 87 7.57 2.44 -1.25
C LEU A 87 7.92 2.71 0.23
N ASP A 88 7.03 2.37 1.16
CA ASP A 88 7.30 2.55 2.59
C ASP A 88 8.36 1.57 3.08
N ILE A 89 8.34 0.33 2.56
CA ILE A 89 9.38 -0.68 2.82
C ILE A 89 10.72 -0.20 2.25
N VAL A 90 10.73 0.31 1.01
CA VAL A 90 11.96 0.86 0.39
C VAL A 90 12.54 1.99 1.24
N ARG A 91 11.70 2.89 1.75
CA ARG A 91 12.12 3.98 2.65
C ARG A 91 12.64 3.47 3.99
N ALA A 92 11.91 2.55 4.62
CA ALA A 92 12.31 1.96 5.89
C ALA A 92 13.67 1.24 5.77
N ASN A 93 13.85 0.41 4.74
CA ASN A 93 15.14 -0.24 4.46
C ASN A 93 16.25 0.79 4.28
N THR A 94 16.00 1.86 3.52
CA THR A 94 16.99 2.91 3.26
C THR A 94 17.39 3.65 4.54
N PHE A 95 16.42 4.13 5.31
CA PHE A 95 16.69 4.95 6.49
C PHE A 95 17.27 4.15 7.64
N ILE A 96 16.82 2.90 7.84
CA ILE A 96 17.39 2.02 8.87
C ILE A 96 18.81 1.60 8.49
N ALA A 97 19.06 1.29 7.21
CA ALA A 97 20.40 0.98 6.75
C ALA A 97 21.36 2.17 6.91
N GLU A 98 20.93 3.37 6.52
CA GLU A 98 21.70 4.61 6.70
C GLU A 98 22.05 4.84 8.17
N ALA A 99 21.09 4.70 9.09
CA ALA A 99 21.29 4.94 10.52
C ALA A 99 22.20 3.90 11.21
N LYS A 100 22.41 2.73 10.59
CA LYS A 100 23.24 1.64 11.14
C LYS A 100 24.50 1.33 10.32
N GLY A 101 24.75 2.06 9.24
CA GLY A 101 25.86 1.78 8.34
C GLY A 101 25.75 0.42 7.64
N LEU A 102 24.52 -0.01 7.34
CA LEU A 102 24.24 -1.26 6.62
C LEU A 102 24.00 -0.99 5.14
N ASP A 103 23.97 -2.07 4.34
CA ASP A 103 23.56 -2.00 2.94
C ASP A 103 22.01 -2.03 2.84
N PRO A 104 21.37 -1.00 2.24
CA PRO A 104 19.91 -0.99 2.05
C PRO A 104 19.40 -2.10 1.13
N ALA A 105 20.24 -2.70 0.28
CA ALA A 105 19.85 -3.81 -0.58
C ALA A 105 19.63 -5.13 0.19
N THR A 106 20.28 -5.28 1.35
CA THR A 106 20.19 -6.47 2.20
C THR A 106 19.44 -6.22 3.52
N THR A 107 19.09 -4.96 3.80
CA THR A 107 18.26 -4.56 4.94
C THR A 107 16.79 -4.76 4.61
N HIS A 108 16.06 -5.42 5.50
CA HIS A 108 14.63 -5.69 5.38
C HIS A 108 13.89 -5.30 6.66
N VAL A 109 13.06 -4.26 6.58
CA VAL A 109 12.22 -3.76 7.67
C VAL A 109 10.76 -3.91 7.25
N PRO A 110 9.97 -4.78 7.91
CA PRO A 110 8.55 -4.88 7.62
C PRO A 110 7.83 -3.55 7.92
N VAL A 111 6.91 -3.14 7.05
CA VAL A 111 6.06 -1.96 7.28
C VAL A 111 4.60 -2.35 7.13
N ILE A 112 3.86 -2.33 8.24
CA ILE A 112 2.46 -2.76 8.32
C ILE A 112 1.50 -1.56 8.44
N GLY A 113 0.19 -1.83 8.45
CA GLY A 113 -0.82 -0.78 8.65
C GLY A 113 -1.46 -0.29 7.36
N GLY A 114 -1.17 0.94 6.97
CA GLY A 114 -1.64 1.60 5.74
C GLY A 114 -0.53 2.39 5.07
N HIS A 115 -0.91 3.34 4.21
CA HIS A 115 -0.01 4.12 3.35
C HIS A 115 -0.12 5.64 3.55
N SER A 116 -0.48 6.10 4.76
CA SER A 116 -0.63 7.54 5.03
C SER A 116 -0.33 7.90 6.48
N GLY A 117 0.69 8.75 6.68
CA GLY A 117 1.05 9.31 8.00
C GLY A 117 1.17 8.22 9.06
N VAL A 118 0.47 8.41 10.19
CA VAL A 118 0.49 7.49 11.34
C VAL A 118 0.03 6.06 11.03
N THR A 119 -0.65 5.84 9.90
CA THR A 119 -1.06 4.48 9.49
C THR A 119 0.14 3.65 9.00
N ILE A 120 1.27 4.27 8.65
CA ILE A 120 2.50 3.58 8.25
C ILE A 120 3.24 3.15 9.52
N ILE A 121 3.36 1.84 9.76
CA ILE A 121 3.96 1.30 10.99
C ILE A 121 5.21 0.49 10.62
N PRO A 122 6.42 1.08 10.70
CA PRO A 122 7.66 0.32 10.52
C PRO A 122 7.91 -0.56 11.75
N VAL A 123 7.97 -1.87 11.53
CA VAL A 123 8.18 -2.88 12.56
C VAL A 123 9.68 -3.14 12.70
N ILE A 124 10.40 -2.14 13.20
CA ILE A 124 11.87 -2.14 13.32
C ILE A 124 12.35 -3.28 14.24
N SER A 125 11.53 -3.72 15.19
CA SER A 125 11.84 -4.89 16.04
C SER A 125 12.00 -6.19 15.24
N GLN A 126 11.43 -6.26 14.02
CA GLN A 126 11.50 -7.39 13.11
C GLN A 126 12.47 -7.18 11.94
N ALA A 127 13.31 -6.15 12.00
CA ALA A 127 14.29 -5.87 10.97
C ALA A 127 15.31 -7.01 10.80
N LYS A 128 15.77 -7.21 9.56
CA LYS A 128 16.83 -8.15 9.19
C LYS A 128 17.91 -7.41 8.38
N PRO A 129 19.19 -7.42 8.78
CA PRO A 129 19.69 -7.96 10.06
C PRO A 129 19.06 -7.25 11.26
N SER A 130 19.13 -7.88 12.44
CA SER A 130 18.55 -7.31 13.66
C SER A 130 19.25 -5.99 14.00
N VAL A 131 18.45 -4.97 14.32
CA VAL A 131 18.93 -3.64 14.74
C VAL A 131 18.19 -3.21 16.00
N SER A 132 18.84 -2.38 16.81
CA SER A 132 18.25 -1.77 17.99
C SER A 132 18.59 -0.29 18.05
N PHE A 133 17.66 0.53 18.53
CA PHE A 133 17.84 1.98 18.67
C PHE A 133 17.40 2.41 20.07
N PRO A 134 18.05 3.42 20.68
CA PRO A 134 17.47 4.14 21.80
C PRO A 134 16.11 4.73 21.42
N GLN A 135 15.17 4.80 22.36
CA GLN A 135 13.80 5.28 22.10
C GLN A 135 13.74 6.62 21.34
N PRO A 136 14.54 7.66 21.68
CA PRO A 136 14.50 8.93 20.95
C PRO A 136 14.92 8.83 19.47
N GLU A 137 15.80 7.88 19.12
CA GLU A 137 16.18 7.63 17.73
C GLU A 137 15.12 6.81 17.01
N LEU A 138 14.54 5.82 17.69
CA LEU A 138 13.44 5.02 17.17
C LEU A 138 12.23 5.88 16.81
N ASP A 139 11.88 6.84 17.68
CA ASP A 139 10.80 7.80 17.46
C ASP A 139 11.06 8.65 16.20
N LYS A 140 12.27 9.22 16.09
CA LYS A 140 12.68 10.05 14.95
C LYS A 140 12.65 9.28 13.64
N LEU A 141 13.17 8.05 13.62
CA LEU A 141 13.19 7.20 12.44
C LEU A 141 11.76 6.81 12.01
N THR A 142 10.91 6.46 12.98
CA THR A 142 9.49 6.15 12.72
C THR A 142 8.78 7.33 12.08
N VAL A 143 8.92 8.54 12.66
CA VAL A 143 8.32 9.76 12.11
C VAL A 143 8.87 10.07 10.71
N ARG A 144 10.18 9.94 10.49
CA ARG A 144 10.80 10.14 9.16
C ARG A 144 10.22 9.18 8.12
N ILE A 145 10.01 7.90 8.47
CA ILE A 145 9.37 6.92 7.57
C ILE A 145 7.93 7.34 7.24
N GLN A 146 7.15 7.73 8.25
CA GLN A 146 5.76 8.17 8.07
C GLN A 146 5.63 9.45 7.22
N GLU A 147 6.59 10.38 7.36
CA GLU A 147 6.57 11.69 6.71
C GLU A 147 7.44 11.79 5.45
N ALA A 148 8.09 10.70 5.03
CA ALA A 148 8.98 10.68 3.86
C ALA A 148 8.29 11.13 2.56
N GLY A 149 6.97 10.90 2.44
CA GLY A 149 6.18 11.45 1.34
C GLY A 149 6.12 12.98 1.36
N THR A 150 5.88 13.55 2.54
CA THR A 150 5.85 14.99 2.80
C THR A 150 7.23 15.62 2.56
N GLU A 151 8.31 14.96 2.98
CA GLU A 151 9.69 15.42 2.74
C GLU A 151 9.98 15.61 1.25
N VAL A 152 9.59 14.64 0.41
CA VAL A 152 9.79 14.73 -1.05
C VAL A 152 8.96 15.86 -1.66
N VAL A 153 7.71 16.05 -1.24
CA VAL A 153 6.86 17.15 -1.72
C VAL A 153 7.48 18.50 -1.38
N LYS A 154 8.00 18.65 -0.16
CA LYS A 154 8.70 19.87 0.28
C LYS A 154 9.98 20.10 -0.53
N ALA A 155 10.79 19.07 -0.73
CA ALA A 155 12.03 19.15 -1.51
C ALA A 155 11.78 19.52 -2.99
N LYS A 156 10.63 19.11 -3.54
CA LYS A 156 10.17 19.49 -4.88
C LYS A 156 9.41 20.83 -4.91
N ALA A 157 9.42 21.61 -3.83
CA ALA A 157 8.71 22.88 -3.71
C ALA A 157 7.22 22.79 -4.12
N GLY A 158 6.57 21.66 -3.83
CA GLY A 158 5.17 21.43 -4.18
C GLY A 158 4.90 21.03 -5.64
N ALA A 159 5.93 20.90 -6.49
CA ALA A 159 5.82 20.48 -7.89
C ALA A 159 5.56 18.97 -8.08
N GLY A 160 4.78 18.37 -7.17
CA GLY A 160 4.44 16.95 -7.14
C GLY A 160 5.13 16.17 -6.02
N SER A 161 4.89 14.85 -6.02
CA SER A 161 5.37 13.92 -5.00
C SER A 161 6.47 12.98 -5.53
N ALA A 162 6.76 11.89 -4.81
CA ALA A 162 7.69 10.85 -5.24
C ALA A 162 7.22 10.21 -6.55
N THR A 163 8.05 10.31 -7.59
CA THR A 163 7.78 9.73 -8.92
C THR A 163 8.74 8.58 -9.20
N LEU A 164 10.05 8.84 -9.24
CA LEU A 164 11.08 7.85 -9.57
C LEU A 164 11.14 6.70 -8.55
N SER A 165 11.18 7.02 -7.26
CA SER A 165 11.18 5.99 -6.21
C SER A 165 9.86 5.21 -6.14
N MET A 166 8.73 5.85 -6.47
CA MET A 166 7.44 5.16 -6.59
C MET A 166 7.41 4.24 -7.81
N ALA A 167 7.97 4.65 -8.95
CA ALA A 167 8.11 3.80 -10.13
C ALA A 167 8.98 2.57 -9.84
N TYR A 168 10.10 2.75 -9.14
CA TYR A 168 10.93 1.64 -8.66
C TYR A 168 10.15 0.67 -7.75
N ALA A 169 9.45 1.20 -6.73
CA ALA A 169 8.68 0.39 -5.80
C ALA A 169 7.51 -0.34 -6.48
N GLY A 170 6.79 0.35 -7.38
CA GLY A 170 5.70 -0.23 -8.18
C GLY A 170 6.20 -1.33 -9.13
N ALA A 171 7.34 -1.12 -9.79
CA ALA A 171 7.96 -2.13 -10.63
C ALA A 171 8.39 -3.36 -9.82
N LYS A 172 9.04 -3.16 -8.66
CA LYS A 172 9.44 -4.26 -7.76
C LYS A 172 8.23 -5.13 -7.38
N PHE A 173 7.14 -4.52 -6.93
CA PHE A 173 5.93 -5.26 -6.56
C PHE A 173 5.31 -5.99 -7.76
N THR A 174 5.28 -5.34 -8.93
CA THR A 174 4.77 -5.92 -10.18
C THR A 174 5.58 -7.13 -10.61
N PHE A 175 6.91 -7.10 -10.47
CA PHE A 175 7.76 -8.26 -10.75
C PHE A 175 7.49 -9.41 -9.77
N SER A 176 7.25 -9.13 -8.49
CA SER A 176 6.83 -10.16 -7.53
C SER A 176 5.49 -10.80 -7.93
N LEU A 177 4.50 -10.00 -8.34
CA LEU A 177 3.24 -10.53 -8.89
C LEU A 177 3.48 -11.42 -10.13
N ALA A 178 4.34 -11.00 -11.05
CA ALA A 178 4.65 -11.77 -12.25
C ALA A 178 5.35 -13.11 -11.92
N LYS A 179 6.29 -13.10 -10.97
CA LYS A 179 6.94 -14.32 -10.45
C LYS A 179 5.94 -15.29 -9.83
N ALA A 180 5.04 -14.78 -9.01
CA ALA A 180 3.98 -15.57 -8.40
C ALA A 180 3.04 -16.19 -9.44
N LEU A 181 2.65 -15.45 -10.49
CA LEU A 181 1.89 -15.98 -11.62
C LEU A 181 2.63 -17.11 -12.36
N HIS A 182 3.95 -17.00 -12.51
CA HIS A 182 4.77 -18.05 -13.11
C HIS A 182 4.95 -19.28 -12.20
N GLY A 183 4.49 -19.21 -10.94
CA GLY A 183 4.57 -20.31 -9.99
C GLY A 183 5.87 -20.38 -9.20
N GLU A 184 6.62 -19.28 -9.12
CA GLU A 184 7.73 -19.18 -8.16
C GLU A 184 7.17 -19.35 -6.73
N SER A 185 7.74 -20.28 -5.98
CA SER A 185 7.34 -20.55 -4.60
C SER A 185 7.87 -19.49 -3.64
N ASN A 186 7.15 -19.22 -2.55
CA ASN A 186 7.59 -18.33 -1.46
C ASN A 186 7.86 -16.88 -1.89
N VAL A 187 7.17 -16.38 -2.91
CA VAL A 187 7.23 -14.95 -3.26
C VAL A 187 6.54 -14.16 -2.15
N GLN A 188 7.33 -13.43 -1.37
CA GLN A 188 6.85 -12.64 -0.23
C GLN A 188 6.89 -11.15 -0.55
N GLU A 189 5.81 -10.45 -0.21
CA GLU A 189 5.70 -9.00 -0.29
C GLU A 189 4.91 -8.48 0.91
N ILE A 190 4.89 -7.16 1.10
CA ILE A 190 3.97 -6.50 2.02
C ILE A 190 3.02 -5.64 1.19
N SER A 191 1.71 -5.82 1.39
CA SER A 191 0.68 -5.12 0.62
C SER A 191 -0.58 -4.88 1.44
N TYR A 192 -1.25 -3.76 1.16
CA TYR A 192 -2.54 -3.38 1.75
C TYR A 192 -3.68 -4.13 1.05
N ILE A 193 -4.25 -5.13 1.71
CA ILE A 193 -5.26 -6.04 1.14
C ILE A 193 -6.48 -6.12 2.06
N GLU A 194 -7.58 -6.71 1.57
CA GLU A 194 -8.67 -7.14 2.47
C GLU A 194 -8.10 -8.17 3.46
N SER A 195 -8.33 -7.96 4.75
CA SER A 195 -7.59 -8.63 5.81
C SER A 195 -8.40 -8.69 7.10
N ASP A 196 -8.17 -9.74 7.89
CA ASP A 196 -8.76 -10.00 9.20
C ASP A 196 -7.73 -9.99 10.34
N VAL A 197 -6.44 -9.72 10.04
CA VAL A 197 -5.32 -9.74 11.00
C VAL A 197 -5.44 -8.74 12.14
N VAL A 198 -6.25 -7.68 11.96
CA VAL A 198 -6.59 -6.71 13.02
C VAL A 198 -8.12 -6.65 13.13
N PRO A 199 -8.70 -7.05 14.28
CA PRO A 199 -10.13 -7.01 14.48
C PRO A 199 -10.74 -5.63 14.21
N GLY A 200 -11.81 -5.58 13.43
CA GLY A 200 -12.50 -4.33 13.10
C GLY A 200 -11.81 -3.45 12.05
N VAL A 201 -10.75 -3.93 11.40
CA VAL A 201 -10.06 -3.22 10.30
C VAL A 201 -10.06 -4.11 9.06
N LYS A 202 -10.99 -3.84 8.12
CA LYS A 202 -11.26 -4.69 6.94
C LYS A 202 -10.12 -4.72 5.91
N TYR A 203 -9.26 -3.71 5.88
CA TYR A 203 -8.12 -3.65 4.97
C TYR A 203 -6.86 -3.25 5.74
N PHE A 204 -5.79 -4.00 5.55
CA PHE A 204 -4.55 -3.82 6.32
C PHE A 204 -3.32 -4.28 5.52
N SER A 205 -2.21 -3.56 5.68
CA SER A 205 -0.92 -3.89 5.09
C SER A 205 -0.18 -4.85 6.01
N SER A 206 0.14 -6.04 5.51
CA SER A 206 0.88 -7.07 6.25
C SER A 206 1.70 -7.93 5.28
N PRO A 207 2.72 -8.67 5.75
CA PRO A 207 3.46 -9.58 4.90
C PRO A 207 2.55 -10.70 4.38
N ILE A 208 2.67 -10.98 3.09
CA ILE A 208 1.85 -11.96 2.37
C ILE A 208 2.75 -12.90 1.56
N ILE A 209 2.28 -14.12 1.36
CA ILE A 209 2.80 -15.05 0.35
C ILE A 209 1.89 -14.95 -0.88
N LEU A 210 2.50 -14.65 -2.02
CA LEU A 210 1.87 -14.60 -3.33
C LEU A 210 2.07 -15.93 -4.05
N GLY A 211 1.07 -16.31 -4.85
CA GLY A 211 1.15 -17.42 -5.79
C GLY A 211 0.26 -17.21 -7.01
N LYS A 212 0.01 -18.29 -7.77
CA LYS A 212 -0.67 -18.22 -9.08
C LYS A 212 -2.08 -17.64 -9.01
N ASN A 213 -2.71 -17.71 -7.84
CA ASN A 213 -4.08 -17.24 -7.61
C ASN A 213 -4.16 -16.01 -6.71
N GLY A 214 -3.04 -15.28 -6.55
CA GLY A 214 -2.97 -14.06 -5.75
C GLY A 214 -2.42 -14.35 -4.37
N VAL A 215 -3.01 -13.77 -3.32
CA VAL A 215 -2.63 -14.02 -1.93
C VAL A 215 -2.91 -15.49 -1.56
N GLU A 216 -1.85 -16.25 -1.29
CA GLU A 216 -1.95 -17.63 -0.77
C GLU A 216 -2.02 -17.65 0.76
N LYS A 217 -1.28 -16.76 1.41
CA LYS A 217 -1.23 -16.67 2.86
C LYS A 217 -0.98 -15.24 3.32
N ASN A 218 -1.75 -14.78 4.30
CA ASN A 218 -1.41 -13.60 5.09
C ASN A 218 -0.57 -14.05 6.31
N LEU A 219 0.61 -13.47 6.48
CA LEU A 219 1.56 -13.82 7.55
C LEU A 219 1.30 -13.05 8.85
N GLY A 220 0.36 -12.10 8.84
CA GLY A 220 -0.08 -11.37 10.03
C GLY A 220 0.95 -10.35 10.53
N LEU A 221 0.85 -10.02 11.82
CA LEU A 221 1.66 -8.95 12.43
C LEU A 221 3.03 -9.43 12.94
N GLY A 222 3.20 -10.75 13.11
CA GLY A 222 4.30 -11.31 13.89
C GLY A 222 4.28 -10.84 15.34
N THR A 223 5.44 -10.77 15.97
CA THR A 223 5.60 -10.26 17.34
C THR A 223 5.89 -8.77 17.30
N LEU A 224 5.03 -7.95 17.91
CA LEU A 224 5.21 -6.50 18.03
C LEU A 224 5.77 -6.13 19.39
N SER A 225 6.68 -5.16 19.42
CA SER A 225 7.10 -4.46 20.64
C SER A 225 5.97 -3.58 21.20
N ASP A 226 6.09 -3.16 22.45
CA ASP A 226 5.07 -2.29 23.07
C ASP A 226 4.99 -0.90 22.40
N PHE A 227 6.10 -0.43 21.83
CA PHE A 227 6.11 0.77 21.00
C PHE A 227 5.27 0.58 19.73
N GLU A 228 5.49 -0.51 18.99
CA GLU A 228 4.77 -0.81 17.74
C GLU A 228 3.28 -1.11 17.98
N LYS A 229 2.92 -1.72 19.12
CA LYS A 229 1.51 -1.88 19.53
C LYS A 229 0.80 -0.53 19.70
N LYS A 230 1.45 0.46 20.31
CA LYS A 230 0.89 1.82 20.45
C LYS A 230 0.73 2.53 19.09
N LEU A 231 1.67 2.31 18.17
CA LEU A 231 1.54 2.80 16.79
C LEU A 231 0.32 2.17 16.11
N LEU A 232 0.13 0.86 16.28
CA LEU A 232 -1.04 0.14 15.76
C LEU A 232 -2.35 0.68 16.33
N GLU A 233 -2.44 0.86 17.65
CA GLU A 233 -3.60 1.45 18.32
C GLU A 233 -3.95 2.84 17.75
N THR A 234 -2.93 3.65 17.48
CA THR A 234 -3.10 4.99 16.88
C THR A 234 -3.54 4.92 15.41
N ALA A 235 -3.07 3.92 14.66
CA ALA A 235 -3.40 3.75 13.25
C ALA A 235 -4.83 3.25 13.00
N ILE A 236 -5.37 2.40 13.88
CA ILE A 236 -6.70 1.77 13.73
C ILE A 236 -7.82 2.78 13.42
N PRO A 237 -8.07 3.84 14.21
CA PRO A 237 -9.18 4.76 13.94
C PRO A 237 -9.02 5.52 12.62
N GLU A 238 -7.79 5.88 12.25
CA GLU A 238 -7.51 6.53 10.95
C GLU A 238 -7.72 5.57 9.78
N LEU A 239 -7.33 4.29 9.91
CA LEU A 239 -7.60 3.25 8.92
C LEU A 239 -9.10 3.05 8.74
N GLN A 240 -9.86 2.87 9.83
CA GLN A 240 -11.32 2.68 9.78
C GLN A 240 -12.02 3.86 9.09
N LYS A 241 -11.62 5.08 9.41
CA LYS A 241 -12.13 6.31 8.77
C LYS A 241 -11.84 6.32 7.26
N ASN A 242 -10.61 6.01 6.87
CA ASN A 242 -10.21 6.00 5.46
C ASN A 242 -10.91 4.90 4.65
N ILE A 243 -11.07 3.71 5.26
CA ILE A 243 -11.80 2.59 4.66
C ILE A 243 -13.26 2.98 4.43
N LYS A 244 -13.93 3.44 5.48
CA LYS A 244 -15.33 3.88 5.43
C LYS A 244 -15.54 4.96 4.38
N LYS A 245 -14.63 5.94 4.29
CA LYS A 245 -14.70 6.99 3.26
C LYS A 245 -14.68 6.43 1.83
N GLY A 246 -13.85 5.41 1.58
CA GLY A 246 -13.79 4.74 0.28
C GLY A 246 -15.05 3.93 -0.03
N GLU A 247 -15.57 3.17 0.94
CA GLU A 247 -16.80 2.39 0.79
C GLU A 247 -18.02 3.30 0.54
N GLU A 248 -18.15 4.38 1.31
CA GLU A 248 -19.24 5.35 1.15
C GLU A 248 -19.22 6.09 -0.19
N PHE A 249 -18.04 6.33 -0.76
CA PHE A 249 -17.93 6.93 -2.09
C PHE A 249 -18.67 6.06 -3.11
N VAL A 250 -18.38 4.76 -3.13
CA VAL A 250 -19.03 3.83 -4.07
C VAL A 250 -20.50 3.62 -3.75
N ALA A 251 -20.89 3.59 -2.47
CA ALA A 251 -22.30 3.43 -2.08
C ALA A 251 -23.20 4.59 -2.59
N LYS A 252 -22.63 5.80 -2.71
CA LYS A 252 -23.33 7.01 -3.21
C LYS A 252 -23.27 7.16 -4.75
N SER A 253 -22.47 6.33 -5.42
CA SER A 253 -22.22 6.35 -6.87
C SER A 253 -23.08 5.32 -7.60
#